data_AF-C5T084-F1
#
_entry.id   AF-C5T084-F1
#
_cell.length_a   1.000
_cell.length_b   1.000
_cell.length_c   1.000
_cell.angle_alpha   90.00
_cell.angle_beta   90.00
_cell.angle_gamma   90.00
#
_symmetry.space_group_name_H-M   'P 1'
#
loop_
_entity.id
_entity.type
_entity.pdbx_description
1 polymer ?
#
loop_
_entity_poly.entity_id
_entity_poly.type
_entity_poly.pdbx_seq_one_letter_code
_entity_poly.pdbx_strand_id
1 'polypeptide(L)'
;MTAKQTIPRGRQATAGARPLLQPGASRAKAAAETALPMVRLSFSVEPLVSIVQRHVKVSEKARQAIAHDLAEALEHAAVDMDVRQLPAEDDDPILTTEQAAQWAGVSRPFMAKLIDTGAVALHQKVGNQRRVRRSAVLRWQQAERSRQTQSLKRLAGDLDEEIFSS
;
A
#
# COMPACT_ATOMS: atom_id res chain seq x y z
N MET A 1 -12.78 54.09 -61.20
CA MET A 1 -12.78 54.85 -59.93
C MET A 1 -12.79 53.82 -58.81
N THR A 2 -11.61 53.45 -58.27
CA THR A 2 -10.97 54.01 -57.03
C THR A 2 -11.69 53.55 -55.75
N ALA A 3 -11.18 52.59 -54.95
CA ALA A 3 -10.00 52.63 -54.03
C ALA A 3 -10.30 53.37 -52.70
N LYS A 4 -9.91 52.97 -51.46
CA LYS A 4 -9.00 51.94 -50.88
C LYS A 4 -9.46 51.62 -49.40
N GLN A 5 -9.18 50.46 -48.76
CA GLN A 5 -8.08 50.12 -47.79
C GLN A 5 -7.93 51.08 -46.56
N THR A 6 -7.69 50.67 -45.28
CA THR A 6 -7.25 49.39 -44.64
C THR A 6 -7.66 49.29 -43.12
N ILE A 7 -7.49 48.12 -42.48
CA ILE A 7 -7.54 47.78 -41.01
C ILE A 7 -6.20 48.11 -40.27
N PRO A 8 -5.95 48.01 -38.90
CA PRO A 8 -6.30 46.87 -37.98
C PRO A 8 -6.39 47.07 -36.41
N ARG A 9 -6.65 45.96 -35.66
CA ARG A 9 -6.17 45.52 -34.30
C ARG A 9 -6.08 46.46 -33.06
N GLY A 10 -6.26 45.90 -31.84
CA GLY A 10 -5.48 46.34 -30.65
C GLY A 10 -5.97 45.91 -29.24
N ARG A 11 -5.20 45.09 -28.51
CA ARG A 11 -5.45 44.57 -27.13
C ARG A 11 -4.58 45.30 -26.10
N GLN A 12 -5.08 45.51 -24.86
CA GLN A 12 -4.36 45.50 -23.54
C GLN A 12 -4.42 46.74 -22.60
N ALA A 13 -4.82 46.46 -21.34
CA ALA A 13 -4.24 46.83 -20.02
C ALA A 13 -3.94 48.30 -19.59
N THR A 14 -4.55 48.69 -18.45
CA THR A 14 -3.94 49.25 -17.20
C THR A 14 -5.07 49.38 -16.16
N ALA A 15 -5.05 48.81 -14.94
CA ALA A 15 -4.16 48.94 -13.77
C ALA A 15 -4.67 49.98 -12.73
N GLY A 16 -5.16 49.53 -11.56
CA GLY A 16 -5.64 50.43 -10.48
C GLY A 16 -6.13 49.74 -9.19
N ALA A 17 -5.34 49.85 -8.12
CA ALA A 17 -5.69 49.77 -6.68
C ALA A 17 -6.60 48.64 -6.11
N ARG A 18 -5.94 47.63 -5.52
CA ARG A 18 -6.25 46.97 -4.22
C ARG A 18 -7.58 47.27 -3.48
N PRO A 19 -8.36 46.23 -3.14
CA PRO A 19 -9.05 46.12 -1.85
C PRO A 19 -8.07 45.89 -0.69
N LEU A 20 -8.48 46.19 0.54
CA LEU A 20 -7.65 46.17 1.75
C LEU A 20 -7.67 44.81 2.46
N LEU A 21 -6.50 44.30 2.86
CA LEU A 21 -6.41 43.36 3.98
C LEU A 21 -6.32 44.16 5.30
N GLN A 22 -7.03 43.71 6.32
CA GLN A 22 -6.75 44.06 7.72
C GLN A 22 -6.21 42.83 8.49
N PRO A 23 -5.48 43.03 9.60
CA PRO A 23 -4.41 42.10 9.99
C PRO A 23 -4.78 41.12 11.10
N GLY A 24 -4.19 39.93 11.06
CA GLY A 24 -4.20 38.94 12.14
C GLY A 24 -3.18 37.82 11.93
N ALA A 25 -2.66 37.27 13.02
CA ALA A 25 -1.90 36.01 13.08
C ALA A 25 -0.59 35.87 12.26
N SER A 26 0.10 36.95 11.88
CA SER A 26 1.50 36.84 11.40
C SER A 26 2.52 36.76 12.55
N ARG A 27 2.46 35.69 13.37
CA ARG A 27 3.57 35.21 14.24
C ARG A 27 3.27 33.88 14.96
N ALA A 28 3.16 32.79 14.18
CA ALA A 28 3.36 31.42 14.68
C ALA A 28 4.21 30.54 13.74
N LYS A 29 4.63 31.08 12.59
CA LYS A 29 5.39 30.37 11.55
C LYS A 29 6.91 30.40 11.83
N ALA A 30 7.29 30.01 13.05
CA ALA A 30 8.66 30.09 13.58
C ALA A 30 8.94 29.09 14.73
N ALA A 31 8.22 27.96 14.77
CA ALA A 31 8.34 26.93 15.81
C ALA A 31 8.10 25.50 15.26
N ALA A 32 8.48 25.27 14.00
CA ALA A 32 8.35 23.99 13.30
C ALA A 32 9.68 23.56 12.65
N GLU A 33 10.79 24.00 13.21
CA GLU A 33 12.12 23.57 12.79
C GLU A 33 12.43 22.20 13.42
N THR A 34 12.78 21.23 12.57
CA THR A 34 13.23 19.87 12.98
C THR A 34 12.18 19.02 13.71
N ALA A 35 10.90 19.14 13.34
CA ALA A 35 9.98 18.02 13.48
C ALA A 35 10.41 16.91 12.48
N LEU A 36 11.24 15.98 12.94
CA LEU A 36 11.61 14.79 12.16
C LEU A 36 10.33 14.04 11.72
N PRO A 37 10.28 13.47 10.50
CA PRO A 37 9.12 12.73 10.04
C PRO A 37 8.93 11.46 10.88
N MET A 38 8.10 11.56 11.91
CA MET A 38 7.95 10.52 12.93
C MET A 38 7.09 9.37 12.40
N VAL A 39 7.74 8.43 11.70
CA VAL A 39 7.13 7.21 11.18
C VAL A 39 6.60 6.38 12.35
N ARG A 40 5.28 6.33 12.52
CA ARG A 40 4.62 5.38 13.42
C ARG A 40 4.54 4.02 12.73
N LEU A 41 5.57 3.20 12.91
CA LEU A 41 5.50 1.78 12.56
C LEU A 41 4.47 1.09 13.49
N SER A 42 3.60 0.27 12.91
CA SER A 42 2.73 -0.64 13.67
C SER A 42 2.89 -2.06 13.14
N PHE A 43 3.32 -2.95 14.03
CA PHE A 43 3.51 -4.38 13.74
C PHE A 43 2.58 -5.19 14.65
N SER A 44 2.05 -6.29 14.14
CA SER A 44 1.43 -7.30 15.00
C SER A 44 2.51 -8.29 15.43
N VAL A 45 2.59 -8.59 16.73
CA VAL A 45 3.49 -9.64 17.27
C VAL A 45 2.94 -11.04 17.04
N GLU A 46 1.63 -11.19 16.77
CA GLU A 46 0.95 -12.47 16.61
C GLU A 46 1.60 -13.42 15.57
N PRO A 47 2.06 -12.97 14.38
CA PRO A 47 2.76 -13.84 13.44
C PRO A 47 4.08 -14.39 14.00
N LEU A 48 4.81 -13.61 14.81
CA LEU A 48 6.05 -14.06 15.45
C LEU A 48 5.75 -15.12 16.52
N VAL A 49 4.72 -14.91 17.33
CA VAL A 49 4.23 -15.89 18.31
C VAL A 49 3.75 -17.18 17.61
N SER A 50 3.23 -17.10 16.38
CA SER A 50 2.86 -18.29 15.58
C SER A 50 4.07 -19.12 15.11
N ILE A 51 5.24 -18.49 14.86
CA ILE A 51 6.46 -19.18 14.47
C ILE A 51 7.03 -20.01 15.64
N VAL A 52 6.92 -19.49 16.86
CA VAL A 52 7.29 -20.21 18.10
C VAL A 52 6.35 -21.40 18.33
N GLN A 53 5.03 -21.19 18.19
CA GLN A 53 4.02 -22.25 18.31
C GLN A 53 4.21 -23.42 17.33
N ARG A 54 4.84 -23.19 16.16
CA ARG A 54 5.13 -24.26 15.19
C ARG A 54 6.10 -25.32 15.72
N HIS A 55 6.91 -25.00 16.75
CA HIS A 55 7.96 -25.88 17.27
C HIS A 55 7.80 -26.21 18.78
N VAL A 56 6.94 -25.49 19.51
CA VAL A 56 6.69 -25.71 20.94
C VAL A 56 5.20 -25.60 21.26
N LYS A 57 4.66 -26.50 22.09
CA LYS A 57 3.30 -26.36 22.66
C LYS A 57 3.27 -25.26 23.73
N VAL A 58 3.12 -24.02 23.29
CA VAL A 58 2.99 -22.83 24.16
C VAL A 58 1.61 -22.81 24.82
N SER A 59 1.53 -22.58 26.13
CA SER A 59 0.25 -22.38 26.85
C SER A 59 -0.23 -20.94 26.70
N GLU A 60 -1.53 -20.67 26.87
CA GLU A 60 -2.09 -19.32 26.70
C GLU A 60 -1.42 -18.27 27.63
N LYS A 61 -1.03 -18.66 28.85
CA LYS A 61 -0.26 -17.78 29.75
C LYS A 61 1.16 -17.50 29.24
N ALA A 62 1.82 -18.49 28.65
CA ALA A 62 3.14 -18.32 28.04
C ALA A 62 3.08 -17.53 26.71
N ARG A 63 2.00 -17.67 25.94
CA ARG A 63 1.71 -16.86 24.75
C ARG A 63 1.62 -15.38 25.12
N GLN A 64 0.87 -15.05 26.18
CA GLN A 64 0.71 -13.68 26.66
C GLN A 64 2.03 -13.09 27.20
N ALA A 65 2.84 -13.88 27.91
CA ALA A 65 4.19 -13.46 28.31
C ALA A 65 5.08 -13.17 27.07
N ILE A 66 5.22 -14.13 26.15
CA ILE A 66 6.05 -13.95 24.93
C ILE A 66 5.60 -12.73 24.10
N ALA A 67 4.29 -12.46 24.02
CA ALA A 67 3.76 -11.28 23.33
C ALA A 67 4.04 -9.96 24.06
N HIS A 68 4.14 -9.97 25.40
CA HIS A 68 4.51 -8.82 26.22
C HIS A 68 6.02 -8.54 26.12
N ASP A 69 6.85 -9.57 26.30
CA ASP A 69 8.31 -9.48 26.18
C ASP A 69 8.73 -8.97 24.78
N LEU A 70 8.04 -9.42 23.71
CA LEU A 70 8.25 -8.92 22.35
C LEU A 70 7.79 -7.46 22.16
N ALA A 71 6.76 -7.01 22.87
CA ALA A 71 6.31 -5.62 22.79
C ALA A 71 7.31 -4.68 23.50
N GLU A 72 7.75 -5.04 24.71
CA GLU A 72 8.76 -4.29 25.48
C GLU A 72 10.11 -4.24 24.74
N ALA A 73 10.59 -5.38 24.22
CA ALA A 73 11.82 -5.43 23.44
C ALA A 73 11.77 -4.60 22.14
N LEU A 74 10.58 -4.41 21.56
CA LEU A 74 10.39 -3.60 20.35
C LEU A 74 10.07 -2.12 20.64
N GLU A 75 9.63 -1.77 21.85
CA GLU A 75 9.47 -0.37 22.30
C GLU A 75 10.84 0.35 22.42
N HIS A 76 11.93 -0.39 22.58
CA HIS A 76 13.29 0.14 22.62
C HIS A 76 14.16 -0.26 21.41
N ALA A 77 13.57 -0.93 20.40
CA ALA A 77 14.29 -1.37 19.21
C ALA A 77 14.55 -0.22 18.22
N ALA A 78 15.80 0.25 18.17
CA ALA A 78 16.28 1.13 17.11
C ALA A 78 16.41 0.36 15.78
N VAL A 79 15.39 0.42 14.93
CA VAL A 79 15.41 -0.16 13.58
C VAL A 79 16.02 0.83 12.60
N ASP A 80 17.26 0.58 12.17
CA ASP A 80 17.87 1.32 11.07
C ASP A 80 17.19 0.91 9.75
N MET A 81 16.57 1.88 9.06
CA MET A 81 15.68 1.66 7.93
C MET A 81 15.81 2.79 6.91
N ASP A 82 16.06 2.44 5.64
CA ASP A 82 16.00 3.40 4.55
C ASP A 82 14.55 3.85 4.31
N VAL A 83 14.20 5.00 4.89
CA VAL A 83 12.86 5.61 4.82
C VAL A 83 12.40 5.84 3.37
N ARG A 84 13.31 5.85 2.38
CA ARG A 84 12.97 5.90 0.94
C ARG A 84 12.20 4.67 0.44
N GLN A 85 12.22 3.56 1.19
CA GLN A 85 11.48 2.34 0.85
C GLN A 85 10.11 2.23 1.54
N LEU A 86 9.81 3.14 2.48
CA LEU A 86 8.52 3.14 3.16
C LEU A 86 7.43 3.69 2.22
N PRO A 87 6.37 2.94 1.89
CA PRO A 87 5.21 3.51 1.23
C PRO A 87 4.52 4.48 2.21
N ALA A 88 4.12 5.66 1.73
CA ALA A 88 3.24 6.54 2.51
C ALA A 88 1.86 5.88 2.64
N GLU A 89 1.34 5.79 3.87
CA GLU A 89 0.22 4.92 4.27
C GLU A 89 -1.18 5.32 3.73
N ASP A 90 -1.27 6.21 2.74
CA ASP A 90 -2.55 6.66 2.11
C ASP A 90 -2.58 6.50 0.57
N ASP A 91 -1.43 6.45 -0.11
CA ASP A 91 -1.37 6.30 -1.57
C ASP A 91 -1.42 4.81 -1.97
N ASP A 92 -2.60 4.26 -2.26
CA ASP A 92 -2.78 2.93 -2.87
C ASP A 92 -2.32 2.95 -4.34
N PRO A 93 -1.07 2.58 -4.65
CA PRO A 93 -0.42 3.02 -5.87
C PRO A 93 -0.93 2.27 -7.09
N ILE A 94 -1.08 3.00 -8.19
CA ILE A 94 -1.57 2.46 -9.46
C ILE A 94 -0.42 1.80 -10.23
N LEU A 95 -0.37 0.47 -10.17
CA LEU A 95 0.64 -0.36 -10.80
C LEU A 95 0.29 -0.68 -12.27
N THR A 96 1.31 -0.82 -13.10
CA THR A 96 1.22 -1.55 -14.38
C THR A 96 1.06 -3.05 -14.16
N THR A 97 0.62 -3.80 -15.18
CA THR A 97 0.62 -5.28 -15.14
C THR A 97 2.00 -5.86 -14.82
N GLU A 98 3.08 -5.20 -15.25
CA GLU A 98 4.46 -5.65 -15.04
C GLU A 98 4.88 -5.49 -13.58
N GLN A 99 4.63 -4.30 -13.01
CA GLN A 99 4.87 -4.03 -11.58
C GLN A 99 3.99 -4.91 -10.69
N ALA A 100 2.72 -5.10 -11.04
CA ALA A 100 1.82 -6.00 -10.32
C ALA A 100 2.31 -7.46 -10.34
N ALA A 101 2.81 -7.95 -11.49
CA ALA A 101 3.37 -9.28 -11.62
C ALA A 101 4.64 -9.46 -10.76
N GLN A 102 5.58 -8.50 -10.87
CA GLN A 102 6.81 -8.47 -10.10
C GLN A 102 6.52 -8.43 -8.59
N TRP A 103 5.58 -7.58 -8.15
CA TRP A 103 5.23 -7.39 -6.75
C TRP A 103 4.46 -8.58 -6.16
N ALA A 104 3.66 -9.28 -6.97
CA ALA A 104 2.99 -10.51 -6.57
C ALA A 104 3.89 -11.77 -6.62
N GLY A 105 5.07 -11.69 -7.23
CA GLY A 105 5.97 -12.83 -7.44
C GLY A 105 5.52 -13.80 -8.53
N VAL A 106 4.78 -13.33 -9.54
CA VAL A 106 4.19 -14.17 -10.60
C VAL A 106 4.59 -13.72 -12.01
N SER A 107 4.37 -14.58 -13.02
CA SER A 107 4.70 -14.23 -14.40
C SER A 107 3.79 -13.13 -14.96
N ARG A 108 4.37 -12.23 -15.77
CA ARG A 108 3.67 -11.17 -16.51
C ARG A 108 2.39 -11.65 -17.25
N PRO A 109 2.41 -12.75 -18.04
CA PRO A 109 1.19 -13.23 -18.71
C PRO A 109 0.15 -13.81 -17.74
N PHE A 110 0.56 -14.39 -16.61
CA PHE A 110 -0.38 -14.86 -15.59
C PHE A 110 -1.10 -13.68 -14.91
N MET A 111 -0.38 -12.64 -14.52
CA MET A 111 -0.99 -11.40 -14.01
C MET A 111 -1.90 -10.72 -15.04
N ALA A 112 -1.53 -10.72 -16.33
CA ALA A 112 -2.42 -10.23 -17.39
C ALA A 112 -3.74 -11.03 -17.42
N LYS A 113 -3.67 -12.37 -17.41
CA LYS A 113 -4.84 -13.26 -17.37
C LYS A 113 -5.71 -13.02 -16.13
N LEU A 114 -5.12 -12.87 -14.94
CA LEU A 114 -5.86 -12.59 -13.70
C LEU A 114 -6.64 -11.28 -13.75
N ILE A 115 -6.12 -10.26 -14.43
CA ILE A 115 -6.79 -8.97 -14.60
C ILE A 115 -7.91 -9.09 -15.65
N ASP A 116 -7.68 -9.83 -16.74
CA ASP A 116 -8.68 -10.08 -17.77
C ASP A 116 -9.85 -10.97 -17.31
N THR A 117 -9.60 -11.91 -16.39
CA THR A 117 -10.67 -12.71 -15.73
C THR A 117 -11.30 -12.00 -14.52
N GLY A 118 -10.90 -10.77 -14.20
CA GLY A 118 -11.41 -10.00 -13.06
C GLY A 118 -11.00 -10.54 -11.68
N ALA A 119 -10.13 -11.56 -11.61
CA ALA A 119 -9.62 -12.11 -10.35
C ALA A 119 -8.71 -11.12 -9.61
N VAL A 120 -8.03 -10.23 -10.34
CA VAL A 120 -7.45 -8.98 -9.85
C VAL A 120 -8.26 -7.83 -10.45
N ALA A 121 -8.89 -7.02 -9.61
CA ALA A 121 -9.75 -5.94 -10.06
C ALA A 121 -8.98 -4.89 -10.90
N LEU A 122 -9.35 -4.77 -12.18
CA LEU A 122 -8.88 -3.71 -13.07
C LEU A 122 -9.33 -2.34 -12.55
N HIS A 123 -8.41 -1.39 -12.38
CA HIS A 123 -8.78 -0.03 -11.96
C HIS A 123 -9.13 0.85 -13.15
N GLN A 124 -8.27 0.88 -14.16
CA GLN A 124 -8.46 1.66 -15.39
C GLN A 124 -7.64 1.06 -16.53
N LYS A 125 -7.94 1.46 -17.77
CA LYS A 125 -7.13 1.13 -18.94
C LYS A 125 -6.63 2.44 -19.58
N VAL A 126 -5.33 2.55 -19.80
CA VAL A 126 -4.66 3.73 -20.38
C VAL A 126 -4.17 3.34 -21.77
N GLY A 127 -4.95 3.69 -22.80
CA GLY A 127 -4.77 3.16 -24.14
C GLY A 127 -4.93 1.63 -24.14
N ASN A 128 -3.92 0.88 -24.60
CA ASN A 128 -3.94 -0.58 -24.48
C ASN A 128 -3.40 -1.10 -23.12
N GLN A 129 -2.77 -0.27 -22.29
CA GLN A 129 -2.15 -0.73 -21.05
C GLN A 129 -3.17 -0.83 -19.91
N ARG A 130 -3.16 -1.95 -19.18
CA ARG A 130 -3.94 -2.13 -17.95
C ARG A 130 -3.28 -1.37 -16.79
N ARG A 131 -4.09 -1.01 -15.79
CA ARG A 131 -3.67 -0.43 -14.51
C ARG A 131 -4.47 -1.05 -13.38
N VAL A 132 -3.80 -1.44 -12.31
CA VAL A 132 -4.38 -2.07 -11.12
C VAL A 132 -3.85 -1.40 -9.87
N ARG A 133 -4.68 -1.31 -8.83
CA ARG A 133 -4.23 -0.82 -7.53
C ARG A 133 -3.49 -1.91 -6.77
N ARG A 134 -2.48 -1.57 -5.96
CA ARG A 134 -1.77 -2.52 -5.10
C ARG A 134 -2.72 -3.24 -4.15
N SER A 135 -3.74 -2.56 -3.62
CA SER A 135 -4.81 -3.16 -2.80
C SER A 135 -5.59 -4.27 -3.52
N ALA A 136 -5.75 -4.21 -4.85
CA ALA A 136 -6.40 -5.27 -5.62
C ALA A 136 -5.50 -6.51 -5.74
N VAL A 137 -4.20 -6.30 -5.97
CA VAL A 137 -3.18 -7.37 -6.02
C VAL A 137 -3.02 -8.03 -4.65
N LEU A 138 -2.97 -7.24 -3.57
CA LEU A 138 -2.92 -7.72 -2.18
C LEU A 138 -4.12 -8.61 -1.81
N ARG A 139 -5.35 -8.13 -2.07
CA ARG A 139 -6.57 -8.89 -1.78
C ARG A 139 -6.62 -10.22 -2.55
N TRP A 140 -6.22 -10.22 -3.82
CA TRP A 140 -6.09 -11.44 -4.59
C TRP A 140 -5.04 -12.40 -4.00
N GLN A 141 -3.83 -11.91 -3.68
CA GLN A 141 -2.76 -12.75 -3.14
C GLN A 141 -3.16 -13.36 -1.78
N GLN A 142 -3.85 -12.61 -0.93
CA GLN A 142 -4.32 -13.10 0.36
C GLN A 142 -5.42 -14.18 0.20
N ALA A 143 -6.39 -13.97 -0.70
CA ALA A 143 -7.40 -14.98 -1.01
C ALA A 143 -6.77 -16.28 -1.56
N GLU A 144 -5.73 -16.16 -2.39
CA GLU A 144 -5.04 -17.31 -2.97
C GLU A 144 -4.20 -18.08 -1.93
N ARG A 145 -3.50 -17.39 -1.02
CA ARG A 145 -2.85 -18.01 0.15
C ARG A 145 -3.85 -18.76 1.04
N SER A 146 -5.04 -18.19 1.24
CA SER A 146 -6.11 -18.83 2.03
C SER A 146 -6.63 -20.10 1.35
N ARG A 147 -6.84 -20.08 0.03
CA ARG A 147 -7.22 -21.27 -0.75
C ARG A 147 -6.17 -22.37 -0.67
N GLN A 148 -4.90 -22.04 -0.91
CA GLN A 148 -3.78 -22.97 -0.80
C GLN A 148 -3.73 -23.63 0.58
N THR A 149 -3.88 -22.83 1.64
CA THR A 149 -3.93 -23.32 3.03
C THR A 149 -5.13 -24.24 3.26
N GLN A 150 -6.29 -23.95 2.69
CA GLN A 150 -7.47 -24.81 2.81
C GLN A 150 -7.30 -26.14 2.06
N SER A 151 -6.73 -26.13 0.86
CA SER A 151 -6.44 -27.35 0.09
C SER A 151 -5.42 -28.25 0.78
N LEU A 152 -4.34 -27.67 1.34
CA LEU A 152 -3.35 -28.41 2.11
C LEU A 152 -3.94 -29.02 3.39
N LYS A 153 -4.85 -28.30 4.07
CA LYS A 153 -5.56 -28.83 5.26
C LYS A 153 -6.51 -29.97 4.94
N ARG A 154 -7.15 -29.97 3.76
CA ARG A 154 -7.96 -31.10 3.29
C ARG A 154 -7.08 -32.32 3.05
N LEU A 155 -6.09 -32.19 2.17
CA LEU A 155 -5.16 -33.28 1.83
C LEU A 155 -4.49 -33.91 3.06
N ALA A 156 -4.15 -33.11 4.08
CA ALA A 156 -3.62 -33.63 5.35
C ALA A 156 -4.65 -34.46 6.13
N GLY A 157 -5.91 -33.99 6.23
CA GLY A 157 -6.99 -34.75 6.88
C GLY A 157 -7.39 -36.01 6.12
N ASP A 158 -7.43 -35.93 4.78
CA ASP A 158 -7.70 -37.07 3.90
C ASP A 158 -6.63 -38.18 4.09
N LEU A 159 -5.36 -37.79 4.28
CA LEU A 159 -4.25 -38.71 4.59
C LEU A 159 -4.28 -39.26 6.02
N ASP A 160 -4.62 -38.44 7.02
CA ASP A 160 -4.78 -38.90 8.41
C ASP A 160 -5.91 -39.95 8.52
N GLU A 161 -7.02 -39.77 7.78
CA GLU A 161 -8.12 -40.76 7.74
C GLU A 161 -7.68 -42.09 7.10
N GLU A 162 -6.95 -42.05 5.97
CA GLU A 162 -6.46 -43.27 5.31
C GLU A 162 -5.41 -44.03 6.15
N ILE A 163 -4.54 -43.31 6.86
CA ILE A 163 -3.45 -43.89 7.68
C ILE A 163 -3.97 -44.49 9.01
N PHE A 164 -4.95 -43.86 9.66
CA PHE A 164 -5.43 -44.29 10.99
C PHE A 164 -6.73 -45.13 10.95
N SER A 165 -7.25 -45.45 9.77
CA SER A 165 -8.41 -46.36 9.57
C SER A 165 -8.01 -47.78 9.14
N SER A 166 -6.73 -48.14 9.23
CA SER A 166 -6.16 -49.47 8.92
C SER A 166 -5.56 -50.16 10.16
#